data_AF-A0A1B6NXX1-F1
#
_entry.id   AF-A0A1B6NXX1-F1
#
_cell.length_a   1.000
_cell.length_b   1.000
_cell.length_c   1.000
_cell.angle_alpha   90.00
_cell.angle_beta   90.00
_cell.angle_gamma   90.00
#
_symmetry.space_group_name_H-M   'P 1'
#
loop_
_entity.id
_entity.type
_entity.pdbx_description
1 polymer ?
#
loop_
_entity_poly.entity_id
_entity_poly.type
_entity_poly.pdbx_seq_one_letter_code
_entity_poly.pdbx_strand_id
1 'polypeptide(L)'
;MLDAAPYLRSNDPGASLPPYGYLKPVIRRTALAGLRYDAGLRIGEDHDLVLRLLIGGARFLLLPDPLYAYRRHAGSISHRLSVATVEAMLQAHRALPPIPDPETRAAAASVDRQLRRALRYEHLVADIKARRWLGALPRLVDPAMLSRLAESLRDRRSRA
;
A
#
# COMPACT_ATOMS: atom_id res chain seq x y z
N MET A 1 -1.51 -19.55 -10.64
CA MET A 1 -2.42 -18.38 -10.75
C MET A 1 -2.48 -17.71 -9.39
N LEU A 2 -2.51 -16.39 -9.37
CA LEU A 2 -2.52 -15.57 -8.17
C LEU A 2 -3.94 -15.03 -7.94
N ASP A 3 -4.45 -15.23 -6.73
CA ASP A 3 -5.76 -14.78 -6.27
C ASP A 3 -5.60 -13.66 -5.20
N ALA A 4 -6.68 -13.11 -4.64
CA ALA A 4 -6.63 -11.91 -3.81
C ALA A 4 -5.79 -12.03 -2.53
N ALA A 5 -5.88 -13.14 -1.78
CA ALA A 5 -5.14 -13.33 -0.52
C ALA A 5 -3.61 -13.30 -0.68
N PRO A 6 -2.97 -14.10 -1.57
CA PRO A 6 -1.53 -14.03 -1.77
C PRO A 6 -1.09 -12.68 -2.37
N TYR A 7 -1.92 -12.04 -3.20
CA TYR A 7 -1.66 -10.69 -3.70
C TYR A 7 -1.57 -9.66 -2.54
N LEU A 8 -2.55 -9.66 -1.64
CA LEU A 8 -2.54 -8.80 -0.45
C LEU A 8 -1.37 -9.09 0.48
N ARG A 9 -1.08 -10.37 0.76
CA ARG A 9 0.03 -10.76 1.64
C ARG A 9 1.38 -10.32 1.11
N SER A 10 1.57 -10.31 -0.20
CA SER A 10 2.82 -9.88 -0.82
C SER A 10 3.18 -8.40 -0.60
N ASN A 11 2.22 -7.59 -0.15
CA ASN A 11 2.46 -6.19 0.18
C ASN A 11 3.03 -6.00 1.60
N ASP A 12 3.06 -7.05 2.42
CA ASP A 12 3.75 -6.99 3.71
C ASP A 12 5.27 -7.01 3.48
N PRO A 13 6.03 -6.00 3.94
CA PRO A 13 7.49 -5.98 3.80
C PRO A 13 8.20 -7.19 4.41
N GLY A 14 7.56 -7.89 5.37
CA GLY A 14 8.07 -9.10 5.99
C GLY A 14 7.58 -10.40 5.36
N ALA A 15 6.78 -10.35 4.28
CA ALA A 15 6.30 -11.55 3.62
C ALA A 15 7.44 -12.31 2.95
N SER A 16 7.35 -13.65 2.98
CA SER A 16 8.20 -14.53 2.16
C SER A 16 7.80 -14.56 0.67
N LEU A 17 6.81 -13.76 0.29
CA LEU A 17 6.31 -13.66 -1.08
C LEU A 17 7.00 -12.51 -1.83
N PRO A 18 7.28 -12.67 -3.13
CA PRO A 18 7.71 -11.56 -3.98
C PRO A 18 6.66 -10.44 -3.97
N PRO A 19 7.06 -9.16 -4.04
CA PRO A 19 6.12 -8.04 -3.96
C PRO A 19 5.28 -7.91 -5.23
N TYR A 20 4.15 -8.63 -5.29
CA TYR A 20 3.32 -8.73 -6.48
C TYR A 20 2.68 -7.41 -6.90
N GLY A 21 2.64 -6.40 -6.01
CA GLY A 21 2.21 -5.04 -6.35
C GLY A 21 3.02 -4.38 -7.47
N TYR A 22 4.24 -4.84 -7.76
CA TYR A 22 5.04 -4.32 -8.88
C TYR A 22 4.69 -4.94 -10.24
N LEU A 23 3.91 -6.01 -10.25
CA LEU A 23 3.50 -6.66 -11.49
C LEU A 23 2.47 -5.82 -12.22
N LYS A 24 2.58 -5.76 -13.55
CA LYS A 24 1.65 -5.04 -14.41
C LYS A 24 0.90 -6.02 -15.31
N PRO A 25 -0.39 -6.29 -15.04
CA PRO A 25 -1.17 -7.21 -15.84
C PRO A 25 -1.57 -6.59 -17.19
N VAL A 26 -1.68 -7.43 -18.21
CA VAL A 26 -2.54 -7.15 -19.36
C VAL A 26 -3.93 -7.70 -19.03
N ILE A 27 -4.93 -6.81 -19.02
CA ILE A 27 -6.28 -7.14 -18.53
C ILE A 27 -7.21 -7.37 -19.71
N ARG A 28 -7.92 -8.51 -19.72
CA ARG A 28 -8.99 -8.77 -20.70
C ARG A 28 -10.09 -7.71 -20.54
N ARG A 29 -10.52 -7.08 -21.65
CA ARG A 29 -11.58 -6.05 -21.63
C ARG A 29 -12.86 -6.50 -20.93
N THR A 30 -13.26 -7.75 -21.13
CA THR A 30 -14.45 -8.34 -20.50
C THR A 30 -14.29 -8.50 -19.00
N ALA A 31 -13.09 -8.83 -18.50
CA ALA A 31 -12.80 -8.92 -17.08
C ALA A 31 -12.79 -7.54 -16.41
N LEU A 32 -12.36 -6.49 -17.12
CA LEU A 32 -12.40 -5.13 -16.60
C LEU A 32 -13.84 -4.68 -16.31
N ALA A 33 -14.83 -5.16 -17.09
CA ALA A 33 -16.27 -5.02 -16.81
C ALA A 33 -16.74 -3.59 -16.42
N GLY A 34 -16.06 -2.54 -16.91
CA GLY A 34 -16.38 -1.16 -16.58
C GLY A 34 -15.64 -0.58 -15.36
N LEU A 35 -14.88 -1.37 -14.61
CA LEU A 35 -13.99 -0.87 -13.55
C LEU A 35 -13.01 0.17 -14.11
N ARG A 36 -12.74 1.18 -13.30
CA ARG A 36 -11.83 2.29 -13.58
C ARG A 36 -10.93 2.52 -12.38
N TYR A 37 -9.84 3.21 -12.60
CA TYR A 37 -9.05 3.75 -11.50
C TYR A 37 -9.89 4.71 -10.67
N ASP A 38 -9.70 4.65 -9.36
CA ASP A 38 -10.17 5.70 -8.46
C ASP A 38 -9.30 6.95 -8.66
N ALA A 39 -9.89 8.01 -9.20
CA ALA A 39 -9.19 9.26 -9.45
C ALA A 39 -8.77 10.00 -8.16
N GLY A 40 -9.31 9.61 -7.01
CA GLY A 40 -8.86 10.07 -5.69
C GLY A 40 -7.53 9.45 -5.24
N LEU A 41 -7.11 8.34 -5.87
CA LEU A 41 -5.83 7.70 -5.58
C LEU A 41 -4.73 8.23 -6.49
N ARG A 42 -3.78 8.96 -5.90
CA ARG A 42 -2.53 9.36 -6.57
C ARG A 42 -1.44 8.29 -6.47
N ILE A 43 -1.54 7.42 -5.46
CA ILE A 43 -0.62 6.30 -5.25
C ILE A 43 -1.46 5.08 -4.88
N GLY A 44 -1.22 3.95 -5.55
CA GLY A 44 -1.87 2.68 -5.28
C GLY A 44 -3.19 2.49 -6.02
N GLU A 45 -3.49 3.32 -7.01
CA GLU A 45 -4.66 3.21 -7.89
C GLU A 45 -4.65 1.92 -8.71
N ASP A 46 -3.46 1.48 -9.12
CA ASP A 46 -3.23 0.22 -9.81
C ASP A 46 -3.48 -0.99 -8.91
N HIS A 47 -2.99 -0.91 -7.67
CA HIS A 47 -3.22 -1.92 -6.65
C HIS A 47 -4.70 -2.07 -6.33
N ASP A 48 -5.43 -0.97 -6.13
CA ASP A 48 -6.87 -0.97 -5.89
C ASP A 48 -7.63 -1.62 -7.07
N LEU A 49 -7.31 -1.24 -8.32
CA LEU A 49 -7.95 -1.83 -9.49
C LEU A 49 -7.73 -3.35 -9.57
N VAL A 50 -6.49 -3.80 -9.42
CA VAL A 50 -6.16 -5.24 -9.48
C VAL A 50 -6.82 -5.99 -8.34
N LEU A 51 -6.83 -5.44 -7.13
CA LEU A 51 -7.45 -6.06 -5.98
C LEU A 51 -8.96 -6.21 -6.16
N ARG A 52 -9.66 -5.19 -6.67
CA ARG A 52 -11.11 -5.26 -6.96
C ARG A 52 -11.41 -6.33 -8.01
N LEU A 53 -10.58 -6.46 -9.04
CA LEU A 53 -10.71 -7.53 -10.03
C LEU A 53 -10.57 -8.91 -9.39
N LEU A 54 -9.54 -9.10 -8.55
CA LEU A 54 -9.30 -10.36 -7.86
C LEU A 54 -10.43 -10.73 -6.88
N ILE A 55 -10.97 -9.76 -6.13
CA ILE A 55 -12.14 -9.97 -5.27
C ILE A 55 -13.37 -10.33 -6.11
N GLY A 56 -13.51 -9.73 -7.30
CA GLY A 56 -14.55 -10.07 -8.28
C GLY A 56 -14.38 -11.43 -8.95
N GLY A 57 -13.40 -12.25 -8.55
CA GLY A 57 -13.17 -13.59 -9.08
C GLY A 57 -12.25 -13.67 -10.30
N ALA A 58 -11.64 -12.55 -10.71
CA ALA A 58 -10.59 -12.61 -11.71
C ALA A 58 -9.35 -13.34 -11.15
N ARG A 59 -8.56 -13.96 -12.03
CA ARG A 59 -7.30 -14.62 -11.67
C ARG A 59 -6.14 -13.98 -12.39
N PHE A 60 -5.05 -13.76 -11.68
CA PHE A 60 -3.84 -13.17 -12.24
C PHE A 60 -2.87 -14.30 -12.65
N LEU A 61 -2.68 -14.48 -13.95
CA LEU A 61 -1.67 -15.38 -14.49
C LEU A 61 -0.27 -14.73 -14.40
N LEU A 62 0.64 -15.38 -13.70
CA LEU A 62 2.04 -14.98 -13.62
C LEU A 62 2.82 -15.67 -14.73
N LEU A 63 3.58 -14.88 -15.49
CA LEU A 63 4.55 -15.40 -16.45
C LEU A 63 5.93 -15.37 -15.79
N PRO A 64 6.78 -16.39 -16.00
CA PRO A 64 8.13 -16.43 -15.46
C PRO A 64 9.06 -15.43 -16.18
N ASP A 65 8.67 -14.98 -17.37
CA ASP A 65 9.45 -14.09 -18.20
C ASP A 65 9.46 -12.65 -17.66
N PRO A 66 10.61 -11.96 -17.63
CA PRO A 66 10.74 -10.60 -17.13
C PRO A 66 10.29 -9.57 -18.19
N LEU A 67 9.00 -9.60 -18.55
CA LEU A 67 8.42 -8.79 -19.63
C LEU A 67 8.19 -7.32 -19.26
N TYR A 68 8.56 -6.91 -18.04
CA TYR A 68 8.33 -5.57 -17.53
C TYR A 68 9.54 -5.05 -16.74
N ALA A 69 10.09 -3.91 -17.16
CA ALA A 69 11.18 -3.23 -16.48
C ALA A 69 10.66 -1.99 -15.73
N TYR A 70 10.76 -2.01 -14.40
CA TYR A 70 10.36 -0.87 -13.56
C TYR A 70 11.54 0.06 -13.30
N ARG A 71 11.41 1.35 -13.67
CA ARG A 71 12.43 2.37 -13.40
C ARG A 71 12.04 3.22 -12.18
N ARG A 72 12.94 3.29 -11.21
CA ARG A 72 12.86 4.23 -10.09
C ARG A 72 13.81 5.40 -10.33
N HIS A 73 13.38 6.61 -10.01
CA HIS A 73 14.21 7.82 -10.04
C HIS A 73 13.83 8.77 -8.91
N ALA A 74 14.58 9.87 -8.74
CA ALA A 74 14.38 10.82 -7.64
C ALA A 74 12.99 11.48 -7.63
N GLY A 75 12.32 11.54 -8.79
CA GLY A 75 10.96 12.07 -8.94
C GLY A 75 9.85 11.02 -8.75
N SER A 76 10.18 9.76 -8.51
CA SER A 76 9.16 8.72 -8.27
C SER A 76 8.39 9.01 -6.97
N ILE A 77 7.07 9.10 -7.10
CA ILE A 77 6.18 9.55 -6.01
C ILE A 77 6.04 8.55 -4.85
N SER A 78 6.33 7.27 -5.10
CA SER A 78 6.16 6.19 -4.10
C SER A 78 7.05 6.32 -2.86
N HIS A 79 8.08 7.18 -2.88
CA HIS A 79 9.03 7.34 -1.76
C HIS A 79 8.57 8.37 -0.72
N ARG A 80 7.53 9.15 -1.00
CA ARG A 80 7.04 10.19 -0.09
C ARG A 80 5.54 10.06 0.09
N LEU A 81 5.14 9.23 1.03
CA LEU A 81 3.76 9.21 1.48
C LEU A 81 3.46 10.51 2.22
N SER A 82 2.32 11.10 1.91
CA SER A 82 1.75 12.22 2.67
C SER A 82 0.57 11.69 3.49
N VAL A 83 0.16 12.44 4.52
CA VAL A 83 -1.07 12.14 5.28
C VAL A 83 -2.25 11.92 4.34
N ALA A 84 -2.50 12.88 3.43
CA ALA A 84 -3.60 12.79 2.46
C ALA A 84 -3.51 11.56 1.56
N THR A 85 -2.29 11.18 1.15
CA THR A 85 -2.08 9.96 0.35
C THR A 85 -2.47 8.70 1.11
N VAL A 86 -2.02 8.56 2.36
CA VAL A 86 -2.32 7.36 3.17
C VAL A 86 -3.80 7.33 3.56
N GLU A 87 -4.41 8.49 3.82
CA GLU A 87 -5.87 8.59 4.03
C GLU A 87 -6.65 8.10 2.82
N ALA A 88 -6.30 8.55 1.61
CA ALA A 88 -6.94 8.11 0.38
C ALA A 88 -6.78 6.59 0.17
N MET A 89 -5.58 6.05 0.38
CA MET A 89 -5.33 4.60 0.32
C MET A 89 -6.18 3.82 1.33
N LEU A 90 -6.29 4.32 2.57
CA LEU A 90 -7.12 3.70 3.62
C LEU A 90 -8.62 3.77 3.29
N GLN A 91 -9.08 4.88 2.71
CA GLN A 91 -10.46 5.05 2.25
C GLN A 91 -10.79 4.07 1.12
N ALA A 92 -9.94 3.99 0.09
CA ALA A 92 -10.12 3.05 -1.01
C ALA A 92 -10.13 1.59 -0.54
N HIS A 93 -9.21 1.24 0.36
CA HIS A 93 -9.16 -0.10 0.98
C HIS A 93 -10.42 -0.45 1.78
N ARG A 94 -11.02 0.54 2.46
CA ARG A 94 -12.30 0.34 3.17
C ARG A 94 -13.51 0.29 2.25
N ALA A 95 -13.39 0.88 1.05
CA ALA A 95 -14.41 0.85 0.01
C ALA A 95 -14.31 -0.40 -0.90
N LEU A 96 -13.50 -1.39 -0.53
CA LEU A 96 -13.45 -2.67 -1.23
C LEU A 96 -14.83 -3.37 -1.17
N PRO A 97 -15.22 -4.09 -2.23
CA PRO A 97 -16.45 -4.87 -2.22
C PRO A 97 -16.38 -5.98 -1.15
N PRO A 98 -17.53 -6.56 -0.77
CA PRO A 98 -17.57 -7.66 0.19
C PRO A 98 -16.61 -8.79 -0.21
N ILE A 99 -15.69 -9.13 0.70
CA ILE A 99 -14.69 -10.18 0.49
C ILE A 99 -15.29 -11.50 0.99
N PRO A 100 -15.54 -12.48 0.10
CA PRO A 100 -16.29 -13.69 0.47
C PRO A 100 -15.45 -14.68 1.29
N ASP A 101 -14.15 -14.78 1.03
CA ASP A 101 -13.30 -15.80 1.63
C ASP A 101 -12.64 -15.31 2.95
N PRO A 102 -12.51 -16.18 3.98
CA PRO A 102 -11.89 -15.81 5.25
C PRO A 102 -10.41 -15.41 5.13
N GLU A 103 -9.66 -16.02 4.20
CA GLU A 103 -8.22 -15.82 4.05
C GLU A 103 -7.91 -14.41 3.52
N THR A 104 -8.61 -13.98 2.47
CA THR A 104 -8.50 -12.63 1.91
C THR A 104 -9.01 -11.60 2.90
N ARG A 105 -10.07 -11.89 3.68
CA ARG A 105 -10.51 -10.99 4.76
C ARG A 105 -9.43 -10.78 5.82
N ALA A 106 -8.73 -11.84 6.23
CA ALA A 106 -7.64 -11.72 7.18
C ALA A 106 -6.46 -10.91 6.61
N ALA A 107 -6.11 -11.13 5.34
CA ALA A 107 -5.08 -10.37 4.65
C ALA A 107 -5.46 -8.88 4.52
N ALA A 108 -6.70 -8.58 4.13
CA ALA A 108 -7.22 -7.22 4.03
C ALA A 108 -7.26 -6.52 5.40
N ALA A 109 -7.62 -7.22 6.48
CA ALA A 109 -7.54 -6.68 7.83
C ALA A 109 -6.09 -6.36 8.25
N SER A 110 -5.12 -7.15 7.79
CA SER A 110 -3.69 -6.85 7.98
C SER A 110 -3.28 -5.57 7.26
N VAL A 111 -3.65 -5.43 6.00
CA VAL A 111 -3.39 -4.21 5.21
C VAL A 111 -4.01 -2.97 5.86
N ASP A 112 -5.26 -3.05 6.33
CA ASP A 112 -5.91 -1.94 7.03
C ASP A 112 -5.18 -1.54 8.33
N ARG A 113 -4.69 -2.52 9.11
CA ARG A 113 -3.82 -2.24 10.29
C ARG A 113 -2.53 -1.55 9.88
N GLN A 114 -1.89 -1.99 8.79
CA GLN A 114 -0.66 -1.39 8.28
C GLN A 114 -0.87 0.04 7.79
N LEU A 115 -1.94 0.31 7.04
CA LEU A 115 -2.31 1.64 6.58
C LEU A 115 -2.64 2.58 7.75
N ARG A 116 -3.37 2.11 8.76
CA ARG A 116 -3.60 2.89 10.00
C ARG A 116 -2.29 3.23 10.72
N ARG A 117 -1.36 2.30 10.80
CA ARG A 117 -0.04 2.53 11.40
C ARG A 117 0.79 3.53 10.57
N ALA A 118 0.75 3.42 9.24
CA ALA A 118 1.40 4.37 8.34
C ALA A 118 0.80 5.78 8.48
N LEU A 119 -0.54 5.89 8.56
CA LEU A 119 -1.21 7.17 8.74
C LEU A 119 -0.83 7.84 10.07
N ARG A 120 -0.79 7.07 11.17
CA ARG A 120 -0.31 7.59 12.46
C ARG A 120 1.12 8.11 12.38
N TYR A 121 2.00 7.41 11.66
CA TYR A 121 3.38 7.83 11.44
C TYR A 121 3.46 9.12 10.61
N GLU A 122 2.70 9.24 9.51
CA GLU A 122 2.70 10.46 8.70
C GLU A 122 2.17 11.67 9.45
N HIS A 123 1.14 11.50 10.29
CA HIS A 123 0.69 12.57 11.19
C HIS A 123 1.77 12.99 12.19
N LEU A 124 2.50 12.03 12.78
CA LEU A 124 3.60 12.35 13.68
C LEU A 124 4.69 13.16 12.97
N VAL A 125 5.10 12.73 11.77
CA VAL A 125 6.08 13.46 10.95
C VAL A 125 5.59 14.86 10.60
N ALA A 126 4.30 15.01 10.24
CA ALA A 126 3.69 16.30 9.94
C ALA A 126 3.64 17.23 11.16
N ASP A 127 3.28 16.70 12.34
CA ASP A 127 3.25 17.46 13.60
C ASP A 127 4.66 17.90 14.02
N ILE A 128 5.67 17.05 13.87
CA ILE A 128 7.09 17.40 14.12
C ILE A 128 7.54 18.51 13.17
N LYS A 129 7.29 18.38 11.86
CA LYS A 129 7.65 19.40 10.86
C LYS A 129 6.98 20.75 11.13
N ALA A 130 5.74 20.72 11.63
CA ALA A 130 4.98 21.91 12.00
C ALA A 130 5.25 22.42 13.43
N ARG A 131 6.18 21.78 14.18
CA ARG A 131 6.50 22.11 15.59
C ARG A 131 5.29 22.04 16.55
N ARG A 132 4.31 21.17 16.25
CA ARG A 132 3.08 20.97 17.04
C ARG A 132 3.26 19.85 18.07
N TRP A 133 3.96 20.15 19.16
CA TRP A 133 4.37 19.15 20.16
C TRP A 133 3.21 18.48 20.91
N LEU A 134 2.13 19.22 21.19
CA LEU A 134 0.91 18.68 21.83
C LEU A 134 0.29 17.52 21.02
N GLY A 135 0.32 17.59 19.69
CA GLY A 135 -0.14 16.50 18.80
C GLY A 135 0.88 15.36 18.66
N ALA A 136 2.17 15.68 18.72
CA ALA A 136 3.23 14.69 18.57
C ALA A 136 3.39 13.78 19.80
N LEU A 137 3.26 14.34 21.01
CA LEU A 137 3.46 13.63 22.29
C LEU A 137 2.73 12.29 22.40
N PRO A 138 1.40 12.18 22.23
CA PRO A 138 0.70 10.89 22.35
C PRO A 138 1.11 9.86 21.29
N ARG A 139 1.70 10.30 20.16
CA ARG A 139 2.20 9.41 19.10
C ARG A 139 3.66 8.99 19.34
N LEU A 140 4.44 9.79 20.07
CA LEU A 140 5.84 9.49 20.43
C LEU A 140 5.96 8.46 21.55
N VAL A 141 4.93 8.28 22.37
CA VAL A 141 4.90 7.25 23.42
C VAL A 141 4.75 5.83 22.84
N ASP A 142 4.38 5.71 21.56
CA ASP A 142 4.30 4.43 20.87
C ASP A 142 5.71 3.95 20.42
N PRO A 143 6.24 2.85 20.99
CA PRO A 143 7.56 2.34 20.64
C PRO A 143 7.71 2.02 19.14
N ALA A 144 6.60 1.64 18.50
CA ALA A 144 6.55 1.26 17.10
C ALA A 144 6.69 2.47 16.14
N MET A 145 6.48 3.69 16.64
CA MET A 145 6.71 4.95 15.92
C MET A 145 8.14 5.44 16.09
N LEU A 146 8.72 5.27 17.27
CA LEU A 146 10.12 5.62 17.56
C LEU A 146 11.10 4.79 16.71
N SER A 147 10.85 3.48 16.56
CA SER A 147 11.67 2.63 15.70
C SER A 147 11.67 3.10 14.24
N ARG A 148 10.50 3.49 13.71
CA ARG A 148 10.36 4.01 12.34
C ARG A 148 11.03 5.36 12.14
N LEU A 149 10.96 6.25 13.13
CA LEU A 149 11.70 7.52 13.09
C LEU A 149 13.22 7.26 13.05
N ALA A 150 13.72 6.32 13.86
CA ALA A 150 15.13 5.95 13.86
C ALA A 150 15.57 5.34 12.52
N GLU A 151 14.76 4.45 11.93
CA GLU A 151 14.99 3.90 10.59
C GLU A 151 15.01 5.00 9.54
N SER A 152 14.04 5.92 9.55
CA SER A 152 13.98 7.04 8.60
C SER A 152 15.20 7.97 8.69
N LEU A 153 15.69 8.23 9.90
CA LEU A 153 16.91 9.01 10.12
C LEU A 153 18.16 8.28 9.61
N ARG A 154 18.23 6.96 9.80
CA ARG A 154 19.33 6.12 9.30
C ARG A 154 19.34 6.09 7.77
N ASP A 155 18.17 5.93 7.16
CA ASP A 155 17.98 5.97 5.70
C ASP A 155 18.34 7.32 5.08
N ARG A 156 18.14 8.41 5.82
CA ARG A 156 18.56 9.75 5.38
C ARG A 156 20.08 9.91 5.44
N ARG A 157 20.74 9.31 6.43
CA ARG A 157 22.21 9.38 6.60
C ARG A 157 22.98 8.48 5.64
N SER A 158 22.41 7.36 5.22
CA SER A 158 23.04 6.47 4.23
C SER A 158 22.97 6.97 2.79
N ARG A 159 22.19 8.04 2.55
CA ARG A 159 21.99 8.67 1.23
C ARG A 159 22.67 10.05 1.10
N ALA A 160 23.38 10.49 2.15
CA ALA A 160 24.15 11.74 2.19
C ALA A 160 25.64 11.40 2.12
#